data_AF-A0A3A6R611-F1
#
_entry.id   AF-A0A3A6R611-F1
#
_cell.length_a   1.000
_cell.length_b   1.000
_cell.length_c   1.000
_cell.angle_alpha   90.00
_cell.angle_beta   90.00
_cell.angle_gamma   90.00
#
_symmetry.space_group_name_H-M   'P 1'
#
loop_
_entity.id
_entity.type
_entity.pdbx_description
1 polymer ?
#
loop_
_entity_poly.entity_id
_entity_poly.type
_entity_poly.pdbx_seq_one_letter_code
_entity_poly.pdbx_strand_id
1 'polypeptide(L)'
;MENISVINLETLFAQESVIDIVTFHAGLKNGIDYRMLDRKFVQYRFEVIATGELLSTVNTLCREGIIQDERGSMVFTKGSNWKEPLFSKEKKHGIK
;
A
#
# COMPACT_ATOMS: atom_id res chain seq x y z
N MET A 1 -0.83 12.07 -27.90
CA MET A 1 -1.48 11.12 -26.99
C MET A 1 -0.42 10.67 -25.99
N GLU A 2 -0.43 11.24 -24.78
CA GLU A 2 0.48 10.78 -23.72
C GLU A 2 0.05 9.38 -23.29
N ASN A 3 0.97 8.42 -23.37
CA ASN A 3 0.75 7.04 -22.94
C ASN A 3 0.47 7.02 -21.43
N ILE A 4 -0.82 6.86 -21.09
CA ILE A 4 -1.30 6.57 -19.73
C ILE A 4 -0.78 5.18 -19.37
N SER A 5 0.31 5.11 -18.61
CA SER A 5 0.79 3.84 -18.05
C SER A 5 -0.05 3.51 -16.83
N VAL A 6 -0.82 2.43 -16.92
CA VAL A 6 -1.52 1.82 -15.79
C VAL A 6 -0.47 1.10 -14.94
N ILE A 7 -0.37 1.42 -13.64
CA ILE A 7 0.46 0.68 -12.69
C ILE A 7 0.08 -0.80 -12.78
N ASN A 8 1.06 -1.70 -12.94
CA ASN A 8 0.82 -3.13 -12.96
C ASN A 8 0.60 -3.64 -11.52
N LEU A 9 -0.65 -3.54 -11.07
CA LEU A 9 -1.08 -3.94 -9.72
C LEU A 9 -0.83 -5.41 -9.42
N GLU A 10 -0.95 -6.31 -10.41
CA GLU A 10 -0.67 -7.73 -10.19
C GLU A 10 0.80 -7.93 -9.79
N THR A 11 1.74 -7.38 -10.57
CA THR A 11 3.16 -7.50 -10.24
C THR A 11 3.53 -6.79 -8.93
N LEU A 12 2.93 -5.64 -8.65
CA LEU A 12 3.18 -4.89 -7.42
C LEU A 12 2.74 -5.68 -6.19
N PHE A 13 1.53 -6.23 -6.18
CA PHE A 13 1.02 -6.99 -5.04
C PHE A 13 1.67 -8.38 -4.89
N ALA A 14 2.13 -8.97 -6.00
CA ALA A 14 2.81 -10.27 -5.97
C ALA A 14 4.28 -10.20 -5.53
N GLN A 15 5.00 -9.10 -5.84
CA GLN A 15 6.46 -9.05 -5.68
C GLN A 15 6.92 -8.20 -4.50
N GLU A 16 6.19 -7.14 -4.15
CA GLU A 16 6.60 -6.23 -3.09
C GLU A 16 6.12 -6.70 -1.70
N SER A 17 6.77 -6.20 -0.65
CA SER A 17 6.39 -6.53 0.72
C SER A 17 5.04 -5.89 1.09
N VAL A 18 4.29 -6.49 2.02
CA VAL A 18 3.02 -5.90 2.48
C VAL A 18 3.26 -4.50 3.08
N ILE A 19 4.38 -4.32 3.78
CA ILE A 19 4.81 -3.02 4.32
C ILE A 19 4.97 -1.98 3.20
N ASP A 20 5.72 -2.31 2.15
CA ASP A 20 6.00 -1.36 1.08
C ASP A 20 4.75 -1.07 0.24
N ILE A 21 3.88 -2.07 0.02
CA ILE A 21 2.60 -1.90 -0.67
C ILE A 21 1.71 -0.93 0.11
N VAL A 22 1.52 -1.14 1.41
CA VAL A 22 0.68 -0.27 2.25
C VAL A 22 1.28 1.15 2.31
N THR A 23 2.59 1.25 2.49
CA THR A 23 3.31 2.52 2.58
C THR A 23 3.24 3.32 1.27
N PHE A 24 3.38 2.65 0.12
CA PHE A 24 3.21 3.25 -1.20
C PHE A 24 1.82 3.84 -1.37
N HIS A 25 0.78 3.04 -1.09
CA HIS A 25 -0.60 3.48 -1.28
C HIS A 25 -1.01 4.60 -0.30
N ALA A 26 -0.56 4.54 0.96
CA ALA A 26 -0.74 5.63 1.92
C ALA A 26 -0.02 6.93 1.47
N GLY A 27 0.99 6.80 0.62
CA GLY A 27 1.73 7.90 0.03
C GLY A 27 1.03 8.60 -1.15
N LEU A 28 -0.04 8.02 -1.69
CA LEU A 28 -0.82 8.60 -2.79
C LEU A 28 -1.66 9.79 -2.30
N LYS A 29 -2.11 10.64 -3.24
CA LYS A 29 -2.83 11.89 -2.95
C LYS A 29 -4.02 11.71 -1.99
N ASN A 30 -4.74 10.61 -2.10
CA ASN A 30 -5.93 10.32 -1.30
C ASN A 30 -5.69 9.24 -0.25
N GLY A 31 -4.43 8.81 -0.05
CA GLY A 31 -4.11 7.65 0.77
C GLY A 31 -4.79 6.38 0.27
N ILE A 32 -5.14 5.50 1.20
CA ILE A 32 -5.69 4.18 0.90
C ILE A 32 -6.70 3.69 1.92
N ASP A 33 -7.87 3.25 1.45
CA ASP A 33 -8.88 2.59 2.27
C ASP A 33 -8.51 1.13 2.53
N TYR A 34 -8.64 0.68 3.78
CA TYR A 34 -8.33 -0.71 4.17
C TYR A 34 -9.07 -1.74 3.33
N ARG A 35 -10.35 -1.52 3.02
CA ARG A 35 -11.17 -2.45 2.23
C ARG A 35 -10.70 -2.52 0.78
N MET A 36 -10.09 -1.46 0.26
CA MET A 36 -9.47 -1.49 -1.06
C MET A 36 -8.19 -2.34 -1.05
N LEU A 37 -7.34 -2.21 -0.03
CA LEU A 37 -6.17 -3.08 0.14
C LEU A 37 -6.59 -4.55 0.29
N ASP A 38 -7.56 -4.81 1.16
CA ASP A 38 -8.10 -6.14 1.42
C ASP A 38 -8.54 -6.82 0.11
N ARG A 39 -9.40 -6.15 -0.68
CA ARG A 39 -9.84 -6.65 -1.99
C ARG A 39 -8.69 -6.94 -2.95
N LYS A 40 -7.63 -6.13 -2.94
CA LYS A 40 -6.46 -6.32 -3.82
C LYS A 40 -5.59 -7.49 -3.38
N PHE A 41 -5.40 -7.68 -2.08
CA PHE A 41 -4.73 -8.86 -1.56
C PHE A 41 -5.56 -10.13 -1.76
N VAL A 42 -6.88 -10.10 -1.59
CA VAL A 42 -7.75 -11.23 -1.98
C VAL A 42 -7.55 -11.60 -3.45
N GLN A 43 -7.43 -10.60 -4.33
CA GLN A 43 -7.29 -10.81 -5.77
C GLN A 43 -5.91 -11.36 -6.18
N TYR A 44 -4.82 -10.82 -5.62
CA TYR A 44 -3.48 -11.05 -6.14
C TYR A 44 -2.54 -11.83 -5.20
N ARG A 45 -2.88 -11.96 -3.91
CA ARG A 45 -2.03 -12.61 -2.90
C ARG A 45 -2.84 -12.96 -1.64
N PHE A 46 -3.77 -13.91 -1.80
CA PHE A 46 -4.79 -14.25 -0.79
C PHE A 46 -4.20 -14.68 0.57
N GLU A 47 -3.00 -15.26 0.57
CA GLU A 47 -2.29 -15.73 1.76
C GLU A 47 -2.06 -14.62 2.78
N VAL A 48 -1.88 -13.37 2.33
CA VAL A 48 -1.76 -12.18 3.20
C VAL A 48 -3.04 -11.94 3.99
N ILE A 49 -4.20 -12.23 3.39
CA ILE A 49 -5.50 -12.12 4.05
C ILE A 49 -5.75 -13.33 4.95
N ALA A 50 -5.50 -14.54 4.45
CA ALA A 50 -5.72 -15.78 5.19
C ALA A 50 -4.92 -15.86 6.49
N THR A 51 -3.73 -15.24 6.54
CA THR A 51 -2.86 -15.21 7.72
C THR A 51 -3.07 -14.00 8.64
N GLY A 52 -3.86 -13.01 8.21
CA GLY A 52 -4.03 -11.75 8.94
C GLY A 52 -2.83 -10.81 8.86
N GLU A 53 -1.89 -11.05 7.94
CA GLU A 53 -0.67 -10.24 7.75
C GLU A 53 -1.02 -8.78 7.45
N LEU A 54 -2.01 -8.50 6.58
CA LEU A 54 -2.42 -7.13 6.25
C LEU A 54 -2.80 -6.31 7.49
N LEU A 55 -3.65 -6.86 8.37
CA LEU A 55 -4.11 -6.18 9.58
C LEU A 55 -2.94 -5.93 10.55
N SER A 56 -2.08 -6.93 10.72
CA SER A 56 -0.89 -6.83 11.57
C SER A 56 0.08 -5.76 11.08
N THR A 57 0.33 -5.72 9.76
CA THR A 57 1.17 -4.72 9.12
C THR A 57 0.60 -3.31 9.30
N VAL A 58 -0.67 -3.10 8.99
CA VAL A 58 -1.32 -1.78 9.14
C VAL A 58 -1.23 -1.28 10.58
N ASN A 59 -1.54 -2.13 11.57
CA ASN A 59 -1.44 -1.77 12.98
C ASN A 59 0.00 -1.39 13.38
N THR A 60 0.98 -2.12 12.87
CA THR A 60 2.41 -1.84 13.12
C THR A 60 2.82 -0.51 12.50
N LEU A 61 2.45 -0.26 11.24
CA LEU A 61 2.78 0.98 10.54
C LEU A 61 2.13 2.22 11.18
N CYS A 62 0.90 2.09 11.68
CA CYS A 62 0.25 3.14 12.47
C CYS A 62 1.01 3.41 13.78
N ARG A 63 1.36 2.35 14.52
CA ARG A 63 2.12 2.47 15.79
C ARG A 63 3.49 3.12 15.59
N GLU A 64 4.14 2.82 14.46
CA GLU A 64 5.44 3.37 14.10
C GLU A 64 5.35 4.75 13.43
N GLY A 65 4.14 5.29 13.23
CA GLY A 65 3.93 6.58 12.58
C GLY A 65 4.33 6.63 11.12
N ILE A 66 4.46 5.47 10.45
CA ILE A 66 4.76 5.39 9.01
C ILE A 66 3.51 5.76 8.20
N ILE A 67 2.34 5.30 8.66
CA ILE A 67 1.03 5.70 8.16
C ILE A 67 0.18 6.24 9.31
N GLN A 68 -0.88 6.96 9.00
CA GLN A 68 -1.86 7.42 10.00
C GLN A 68 -3.29 7.16 9.50
N ASP A 69 -4.20 6.87 10.42
CA ASP A 69 -5.64 6.76 10.13
C ASP A 69 -6.30 8.14 10.24
N GLU A 70 -6.98 8.56 9.18
CA GLU A 70 -7.80 9.76 9.17
C GLU A 70 -9.04 9.57 10.06
N ARG A 71 -8.88 9.86 11.36
CA ARG A 71 -9.97 9.94 12.36
C ARG A 71 -10.78 8.64 12.51
N GLY A 72 -10.15 7.48 12.34
CA GLY A 72 -10.82 6.18 12.50
C GLY A 72 -11.67 5.78 11.28
N SER A 73 -11.42 6.38 10.12
CA SER A 73 -12.11 6.07 8.87
C SER A 73 -11.54 4.83 8.18
N MET A 74 -10.42 4.29 8.66
CA MET A 74 -9.63 3.25 7.99
C MET A 74 -9.09 3.68 6.62
N VAL A 75 -8.98 5.00 6.41
CA VAL A 75 -8.26 5.60 5.29
C VAL A 75 -6.88 5.99 5.80
N PHE A 76 -5.84 5.37 5.26
CA PHE A 76 -4.47 5.58 5.67
C PHE A 76 -3.75 6.58 4.77
N THR A 77 -3.16 7.60 5.38
CA THR A 77 -2.32 8.61 4.72
C THR A 77 -0.89 8.56 5.28
N LYS A 78 0.00 9.39 4.74
CA LYS A 78 1.40 9.50 5.22
C LYS A 78 1.42 9.89 6.70
N GLY A 79 2.12 9.10 7.52
CA GLY A 79 2.47 9.48 8.88
C GLY A 79 3.77 10.29 8.94
N SER A 80 4.15 10.71 10.14
CA SER A 80 5.35 11.53 10.39
C SER A 80 6.67 10.83 10.02
N ASN A 81 6.71 9.50 10.09
CA ASN A 81 7.88 8.67 9.76
C ASN A 81 7.82 8.08 8.36
N TRP A 82 6.84 8.49 7.53
CA TRP A 82 6.68 7.98 6.18
C TRP A 82 7.94 8.22 5.34
N LYS A 83 8.35 7.18 4.60
CA LYS A 83 9.42 7.23 3.60
C LYS A 83 8.94 6.56 2.33
N GLU A 84 9.36 7.11 1.19
CA GLU A 84 9.01 6.54 -0.10
C GLU A 84 9.65 5.13 -0.26
N PRO A 85 8.86 4.10 -0.62
CA PRO A 85 9.41 2.76 -0.87
C PRO A 85 10.39 2.75 -2.05
N LEU A 86 11.41 1.90 -1.97
CA LEU A 86 12.49 1.86 -2.96
C LEU A 86 11.97 1.57 -4.37
N PHE A 87 11.03 0.63 -4.52
CA PHE A 87 10.46 0.27 -5.83
C PHE A 87 9.75 1.45 -6.52
N SER A 88 9.14 2.35 -5.73
CA SER A 88 8.47 3.56 -6.24
C SER A 88 9.52 4.51 -6.80
N LYS A 89 10.60 4.74 -6.04
CA LYS A 89 11.74 5.56 -6.46
C LYS A 89 12.42 5.01 -7.71
N GLU A 90 12.50 3.69 -7.82
CA GLU A 90 13.06 2.97 -8.97
C GLU A 90 12.10 2.85 -10.16
N LYS A 91 10.86 3.35 -10.05
CA LYS A 91 9.84 3.32 -11.10
C LYS A 91 9.49 1.89 -11.57
N LYS A 92 9.56 0.93 -10.66
CA LYS A 92 9.11 -0.45 -10.91
C LYS A 92 7.60 -0.50 -11.14
N HIS A 93 7.13 -1.61 -11.70
CA HIS A 93 5.69 -1.88 -11.91
C HIS A 93 4.96 -0.83 -12.76
N GLY A 94 5.67 -0.04 -13.57
CA GLY A 94 5.07 1.02 -14.40
C GLY A 94 4.72 2.31 -13.66
N ILE A 95 5.29 2.53 -12.47
CA ILE A 95 5.20 3.79 -11.71
C ILE A 95 6.01 4.89 -12.42
N LYS A 96 5.52 6.13 -12.46
CA LYS A 96 6.18 7.28 -13.13
C LYS A 96 6.51 8.42 -12.18
#